data_AF-A0AAV1UXD5-F1
#
_entry.id   AF-A0AAV1UXD5-F1
#
_cell.length_a   1.000
_cell.length_b   1.000
_cell.length_c   1.000
_cell.angle_alpha   90.00
_cell.angle_beta   90.00
_cell.angle_gamma   90.00
#
_symmetry.space_group_name_H-M   'P 1'
#
loop_
_entity.id
_entity.type
_entity.pdbx_description
1 polymer ?
#
loop_
_entity_poly.entity_id
_entity_poly.type
_entity_poly.pdbx_seq_one_letter_code
_entity_poly.pdbx_strand_id
1 'polypeptide(L)'
;MLDTSVDLTETLERLAHIERQLSEHSATIDKKGTCKTVTLSSINSQESLLSPDTSRELWTLVLDVVFTPLWLRIRAADLLLVCCDTGWKSDEPVKINTEETRKLRAVVSSTCQAMEELRATDATQATQLFTWLGFVERVLLVTESVVWARVLQHSMYAGMLTKMLRLLSVCSTRVFAATTVCLGLFRSHEKKCGRSVLVENVLRDMKDGREHLSGALLHVINSCGCPCPVEKTVHLCNALQLFGDILADDTASVVVYLNDFKVLIDLVIRECTDLPQDDRTRLDYLLLLERVLDSPLYLQAQMYRKRELLKVLESLLDAGAEEDSVLPKDVMDAIKRIIFQYIDFLD
;
A
#
# COMPACT_ATOMS: atom_id res chain seq x y z
N MET A 1 33.13 12.13 -17.07
CA MET A 1 32.44 12.38 -18.36
C MET A 1 31.82 11.07 -18.78
N LEU A 2 30.50 10.96 -18.72
CA LEU A 2 29.72 9.87 -19.29
C LEU A 2 28.64 10.57 -20.13
N ASP A 3 28.95 10.72 -21.42
CA ASP A 3 27.98 11.12 -22.44
C ASP A 3 27.03 9.95 -22.67
N THR A 4 25.91 9.97 -21.98
CA THR A 4 24.67 9.32 -22.45
C THR A 4 23.62 10.42 -22.44
N SER A 5 23.69 11.33 -23.40
CA SER A 5 22.54 12.17 -23.72
C SER A 5 21.45 11.22 -24.21
N VAL A 6 20.48 10.92 -23.35
CA VAL A 6 19.25 10.26 -23.79
C VAL A 6 18.70 11.10 -24.93
N ASP A 7 18.57 10.52 -26.13
CA ASP A 7 17.93 11.21 -27.24
C ASP A 7 16.45 11.34 -26.90
N LEU A 8 16.10 12.54 -26.45
CA LEU A 8 14.75 12.90 -26.06
C LEU A 8 13.78 12.69 -27.23
N THR A 9 14.23 12.88 -28.46
CA THR A 9 13.43 12.72 -29.68
C THR A 9 13.04 11.26 -29.86
N GLU A 10 14.03 10.36 -29.83
CA GLU A 10 13.83 8.92 -29.93
C GLU A 10 12.92 8.41 -28.80
N THR A 11 13.11 8.92 -27.58
CA THR A 11 12.27 8.56 -26.42
C THR A 11 10.81 8.98 -26.59
N LEU A 12 10.56 10.17 -27.13
CA LEU A 12 9.21 10.67 -27.38
C LEU A 12 8.51 9.91 -28.51
N GLU A 13 9.25 9.58 -29.58
CA GLU A 13 8.72 8.76 -30.67
C GLU A 13 8.30 7.37 -30.19
N ARG A 14 9.11 6.75 -29.32
CA ARG A 14 8.81 5.46 -28.68
C ARG A 14 7.55 5.54 -27.81
N LEU A 15 7.44 6.53 -26.92
CA LEU A 15 6.22 6.69 -26.10
C LEU A 15 4.98 6.93 -26.96
N ALA A 16 5.09 7.76 -28.00
CA ALA A 16 3.98 8.02 -28.93
C ALA A 16 3.58 6.78 -29.74
N HIS A 17 4.50 5.85 -29.99
CA HIS A 17 4.21 4.56 -30.60
C HIS A 17 3.42 3.66 -29.64
N ILE A 18 3.89 3.52 -28.40
CA ILE A 18 3.25 2.70 -27.35
C ILE A 18 1.85 3.23 -27.02
N GLU A 19 1.70 4.55 -26.91
CA GLU A 19 0.41 5.19 -26.65
C GLU A 19 -0.61 4.91 -27.76
N ARG A 20 -0.17 4.91 -29.04
CA ARG A 20 -1.02 4.53 -30.17
C ARG A 20 -1.48 3.07 -30.07
N GLN A 21 -0.56 2.15 -29.74
CA GLN A 21 -0.90 0.73 -29.56
C GLN A 21 -1.95 0.53 -28.45
N LEU A 22 -1.81 1.24 -27.32
CA LEU A 22 -2.77 1.17 -26.21
C LEU A 22 -4.14 1.78 -26.56
N SER A 23 -4.15 2.88 -27.31
CA SER A 23 -5.39 3.56 -27.74
C SER A 23 -6.18 2.74 -28.76
N GLU A 24 -5.50 2.02 -29.66
CA GLU A 24 -6.14 1.10 -30.61
C GLU A 24 -6.75 -0.11 -29.89
N HIS A 25 -6.15 -0.54 -28.77
CA HIS A 25 -6.63 -1.64 -27.95
C HIS A 25 -7.92 -1.30 -27.17
N SER A 26 -7.98 -0.14 -26.51
CA SER A 26 -9.18 0.30 -25.79
C SER A 26 -10.38 0.45 -26.73
N ALA A 27 -10.17 1.00 -27.93
CA ALA A 27 -11.18 1.09 -28.97
C ALA A 27 -11.66 -0.28 -29.51
N THR A 28 -10.83 -1.32 -29.39
CA THR A 28 -11.17 -2.69 -29.84
C THR A 28 -11.94 -3.46 -28.76
N ILE A 29 -11.65 -3.23 -27.48
CA ILE A 29 -12.42 -3.77 -26.35
C ILE A 29 -13.83 -3.18 -26.34
N ASP A 30 -13.97 -1.86 -26.50
CA ASP A 30 -15.28 -1.19 -26.52
C ASP A 30 -16.17 -1.66 -27.68
N LYS A 31 -15.60 -2.04 -28.82
CA LYS A 31 -16.34 -2.61 -29.95
C LYS A 31 -16.82 -4.05 -29.72
N LYS A 32 -16.15 -4.82 -28.84
CA LYS A 32 -16.57 -6.18 -28.44
C LYS A 32 -17.59 -6.18 -27.29
N GLY A 33 -17.70 -5.07 -26.55
CA GLY A 33 -18.62 -4.92 -25.39
C GLY A 33 -20.09 -4.73 -25.74
N THR A 34 -20.45 -4.51 -27.01
CA THR A 34 -21.84 -4.27 -27.44
C THR A 34 -22.51 -5.51 -28.04
N CYS A 35 -22.46 -6.67 -27.37
CA CYS A 35 -23.44 -7.75 -27.64
C CYS A 35 -23.51 -8.81 -26.53
N LYS A 36 -24.59 -8.73 -25.74
CA LYS A 36 -25.28 -9.79 -24.98
C LYS A 36 -24.55 -10.54 -23.85
N THR A 37 -25.27 -10.59 -22.73
CA THR A 37 -25.19 -11.48 -21.57
C THR A 37 -24.70 -12.89 -21.94
N VAL A 38 -23.50 -13.26 -21.51
CA VAL A 38 -23.02 -14.66 -21.49
C VAL A 38 -22.25 -14.92 -20.20
N THR A 39 -22.62 -16.03 -19.59
CA THR A 39 -22.19 -16.68 -18.36
C THR A 39 -20.65 -16.80 -18.22
N LEU A 40 -20.18 -16.63 -16.98
CA LEU A 40 -18.79 -16.46 -16.54
C LEU A 40 -17.93 -17.75 -16.56
N SER A 41 -18.04 -18.61 -17.59
CA SER A 41 -17.31 -19.89 -17.61
C SER A 41 -16.75 -20.33 -18.96
N SER A 42 -16.56 -19.43 -19.93
CA SER A 42 -15.98 -19.81 -21.24
C SER A 42 -15.28 -18.65 -21.97
N ILE A 43 -14.28 -18.03 -21.35
CA ILE A 43 -13.26 -17.28 -22.10
C ILE A 43 -11.97 -18.08 -22.02
N ASN A 44 -11.82 -19.00 -22.99
CA ASN A 44 -10.56 -19.62 -23.32
C ASN A 44 -9.52 -18.53 -23.66
N SER A 45 -8.33 -18.68 -23.06
CA SER A 45 -7.02 -18.34 -23.63
C SER A 45 -7.05 -17.44 -24.87
N GLN A 46 -7.06 -16.12 -24.68
CA GLN A 46 -6.62 -15.18 -25.71
C GLN A 46 -5.43 -14.40 -25.18
N GLU A 47 -4.40 -14.38 -26.03
CA GLU A 47 -3.03 -13.94 -25.81
C GLU A 47 -2.90 -12.55 -25.19
N SER A 48 -1.90 -12.37 -24.31
CA SER A 48 -1.40 -11.03 -24.00
C SER A 48 -0.78 -10.43 -25.27
N LEU A 49 -1.46 -9.47 -25.89
CA LEU A 49 -1.10 -8.96 -27.23
C LEU A 49 -0.08 -7.81 -27.25
N LEU A 50 0.33 -7.29 -26.08
CA LEU A 50 1.48 -6.37 -25.99
C LEU A 50 2.75 -7.19 -25.75
N SER A 51 3.80 -6.95 -26.54
CA SER A 51 5.04 -7.72 -26.40
C SER A 51 5.65 -7.49 -25.01
N PRO A 52 6.27 -8.52 -24.41
CA PRO A 52 7.08 -8.36 -23.20
C PRO A 52 8.11 -7.22 -23.30
N ASP A 53 8.57 -6.95 -24.52
CA ASP A 53 9.53 -5.90 -24.83
C ASP A 53 8.97 -4.48 -24.59
N THR A 54 7.70 -4.21 -24.93
CA THR A 54 7.07 -2.90 -24.68
C THR A 54 6.99 -2.55 -23.20
N SER A 55 6.66 -3.53 -22.35
CA SER A 55 6.63 -3.32 -20.90
C SER A 55 8.03 -3.07 -20.33
N ARG A 56 9.01 -3.86 -20.79
CA ARG A 56 10.41 -3.73 -20.38
C ARG A 56 10.98 -2.39 -20.80
N GLU A 57 10.57 -1.89 -21.96
CA GLU A 57 10.91 -0.57 -22.45
C GLU A 57 10.31 0.54 -21.58
N LEU A 58 9.01 0.50 -21.27
CA LEU A 58 8.39 1.46 -20.33
C LEU A 58 9.08 1.42 -18.95
N TRP A 59 9.33 0.23 -18.41
CA TRP A 59 10.09 0.06 -17.16
C TRP A 59 11.47 0.69 -17.24
N THR A 60 12.18 0.53 -18.36
CA THR A 60 13.50 1.14 -18.56
C THR A 60 13.39 2.67 -18.63
N LEU A 61 12.39 3.20 -19.35
CA LEU A 61 12.14 4.64 -19.47
C LEU A 61 11.80 5.30 -18.12
N VAL A 62 11.03 4.62 -17.27
CA VAL A 62 10.72 5.14 -15.92
C VAL A 62 11.94 5.05 -14.99
N LEU A 63 12.80 4.04 -15.16
CA LEU A 63 13.94 3.74 -14.28
C LEU A 63 15.30 4.35 -14.72
N ASP A 64 15.41 4.88 -15.93
CA ASP A 64 16.57 5.67 -16.39
C ASP A 64 16.50 7.12 -15.87
N VAL A 65 16.93 7.25 -14.62
CA VAL A 65 16.44 8.26 -13.67
C VAL A 65 17.50 9.31 -13.29
N VAL A 66 18.13 9.92 -14.27
CA VAL A 66 18.85 11.19 -13.97
C VAL A 66 18.68 12.20 -15.09
N PHE A 67 18.45 11.70 -16.31
CA PHE A 67 18.58 12.53 -17.50
C PHE A 67 17.24 12.89 -18.15
N THR A 68 16.13 12.30 -17.71
CA THR A 68 14.80 12.57 -18.26
C THR A 68 13.99 13.56 -17.41
N PRO A 69 13.29 14.52 -18.05
CA PRO A 69 12.37 15.43 -17.35
C PRO A 69 11.31 14.69 -16.53
N LEU A 70 10.88 15.28 -15.41
CA LEU A 70 9.89 14.65 -14.51
C LEU A 70 8.57 14.31 -15.22
N TRP A 71 8.07 15.22 -16.08
CA TRP A 71 6.83 14.99 -16.82
C TRP A 71 6.90 13.75 -17.73
N LEU A 72 8.08 13.46 -18.28
CA LEU A 72 8.31 12.31 -19.17
C LEU A 72 8.27 11.00 -18.37
N ARG A 73 8.89 10.99 -17.18
CA ARG A 73 8.83 9.88 -16.23
C ARG A 73 7.39 9.60 -15.78
N ILE A 74 6.63 10.66 -15.47
CA ILE A 74 5.22 10.54 -15.08
C ILE A 74 4.38 9.99 -16.24
N ARG A 75 4.64 10.44 -17.48
CA ARG A 75 3.93 9.92 -18.65
C ARG A 75 4.24 8.43 -18.91
N ALA A 76 5.50 8.03 -18.76
CA ALA A 76 5.86 6.62 -18.88
C ALA A 76 5.24 5.76 -17.76
N ALA A 77 5.19 6.29 -16.53
CA ALA A 77 4.51 5.65 -15.40
C ALA A 77 3.00 5.50 -15.65
N ASP A 78 2.35 6.51 -16.22
CA ASP A 78 0.94 6.48 -16.61
C ASP A 78 0.64 5.34 -17.59
N LEU A 79 1.41 5.26 -18.68
CA LEU A 79 1.25 4.20 -19.68
C LEU A 79 1.53 2.81 -19.10
N LEU A 80 2.51 2.70 -18.20
CA LEU A 80 2.83 1.44 -17.53
C LEU A 80 1.67 0.99 -16.63
N LEU A 81 1.02 1.90 -15.89
CA LEU A 81 -0.13 1.57 -15.06
C LEU A 81 -1.33 1.12 -15.91
N VAL A 82 -1.59 1.80 -17.03
CA VAL A 82 -2.62 1.36 -18.01
C VAL A 82 -2.32 -0.06 -18.52
N CYS A 83 -1.07 -0.35 -18.86
CA CYS A 83 -0.66 -1.71 -19.26
C CYS A 83 -0.94 -2.73 -18.17
N CYS A 84 -0.65 -2.42 -16.89
CA CYS A 84 -0.90 -3.33 -15.78
C CYS A 84 -2.41 -3.61 -15.58
N ASP A 85 -3.26 -2.59 -15.74
CA ASP A 85 -4.70 -2.71 -15.48
C ASP A 85 -5.45 -3.45 -16.61
N THR A 86 -4.93 -3.43 -17.85
CA THR A 86 -5.53 -4.13 -19.01
C THR A 86 -5.36 -5.67 -19.01
N GLY A 87 -4.98 -6.27 -17.88
CA GLY A 87 -4.96 -7.72 -17.72
C GLY A 87 -3.61 -8.38 -18.03
N TRP A 88 -2.51 -7.71 -17.69
CA TRP A 88 -1.18 -8.30 -17.70
C TRP A 88 -1.13 -9.55 -16.80
N LYS A 89 -1.08 -10.73 -17.42
CA LYS A 89 -0.97 -12.05 -16.78
C LYS A 89 0.40 -12.71 -17.00
N SER A 90 1.43 -11.94 -17.37
CA SER A 90 2.78 -12.51 -17.48
C SER A 90 3.43 -12.55 -16.11
N ASP A 91 3.76 -13.76 -15.66
CA ASP A 91 4.39 -14.14 -14.37
C ASP A 91 5.75 -13.50 -14.08
N GLU A 92 6.24 -12.60 -14.93
CA GLU A 92 7.47 -11.85 -14.68
C GLU A 92 7.24 -10.36 -14.89
N PRO A 93 6.79 -9.62 -13.85
CA PRO A 93 7.15 -8.22 -13.77
C PRO A 93 8.67 -8.11 -13.95
N VAL A 94 9.16 -7.01 -14.52
CA VAL A 94 10.60 -6.75 -14.60
C VAL A 94 11.15 -6.71 -13.17
N LYS A 95 11.64 -7.87 -12.70
CA LYS A 95 12.17 -8.01 -11.35
C LYS A 95 13.46 -7.24 -11.29
N ILE A 96 13.44 -6.13 -10.55
CA ILE A 96 14.65 -5.38 -10.26
C ILE A 96 15.53 -6.28 -9.40
N ASN A 97 16.66 -6.69 -9.94
CA ASN A 97 17.58 -7.61 -9.25
C ASN A 97 18.61 -6.82 -8.41
N THR A 98 19.46 -7.54 -7.69
CA THR A 98 20.50 -6.96 -6.82
C THR A 98 21.56 -6.15 -7.58
N GLU A 99 21.75 -6.38 -8.88
CA GLU A 99 22.68 -5.62 -9.73
C GLU A 99 22.07 -4.27 -10.16
N GLU A 100 20.74 -4.18 -10.14
CA GLU A 100 19.97 -3.01 -10.53
C GLU A 100 19.57 -2.10 -9.36
N THR A 101 20.22 -2.21 -8.19
CA THR A 101 19.95 -1.35 -7.01
C THR A 101 20.02 0.16 -7.35
N ARG A 102 20.80 0.55 -8.36
CA ARG A 102 20.85 1.93 -8.86
C ARG A 102 19.48 2.44 -9.30
N LYS A 103 18.64 1.58 -9.91
CA LYS A 103 17.28 1.90 -10.37
C LYS A 103 16.34 2.19 -9.19
N LEU A 104 16.46 1.45 -8.09
CA LEU A 104 15.67 1.72 -6.87
C LEU A 104 16.06 3.04 -6.18
N ARG A 105 17.37 3.33 -6.09
CA ARG A 105 17.82 4.66 -5.59
C ARG A 105 17.28 5.79 -6.45
N ALA A 106 17.21 5.54 -7.73
CA ALA A 106 16.62 6.41 -8.70
C ALA A 106 15.12 6.64 -8.44
N VAL A 107 14.32 5.58 -8.23
CA VAL A 107 12.91 5.69 -7.84
C VAL A 107 12.77 6.57 -6.58
N VAL A 108 13.60 6.35 -5.56
CA VAL A 108 13.62 7.18 -4.35
C VAL A 108 13.90 8.65 -4.67
N SER A 109 14.94 8.93 -5.47
CA SER A 109 15.30 10.29 -5.88
C SER A 109 14.20 10.97 -6.69
N SER A 110 13.58 10.25 -7.62
CA SER A 110 12.45 10.75 -8.43
C SER A 110 11.22 11.02 -7.60
N THR A 111 10.97 10.20 -6.59
CA THR A 111 9.84 10.41 -5.67
C THR A 111 10.07 11.67 -4.83
N CYS A 112 11.29 11.90 -4.34
CA CYS A 112 11.64 13.19 -3.73
C CYS A 112 11.36 14.37 -4.67
N GLN A 113 11.83 14.30 -5.92
CA GLN A 113 11.65 15.35 -6.92
C GLN A 113 10.16 15.59 -7.23
N ALA A 114 9.38 14.51 -7.42
CA ALA A 114 7.94 14.61 -7.68
C ALA A 114 7.22 15.37 -6.56
N MET A 115 7.54 15.07 -5.30
CA MET A 115 6.95 15.75 -4.14
C MET A 115 7.44 17.20 -3.94
N GLU A 116 8.58 17.58 -4.54
CA GLU A 116 9.11 18.95 -4.48
C GLU A 116 8.57 19.84 -5.61
N GLU A 117 8.42 19.28 -6.81
CA GLU A 117 8.03 20.04 -8.00
C GLU A 117 6.51 20.10 -8.21
N LEU A 118 5.77 19.08 -7.76
CA LEU A 118 4.32 19.00 -7.96
C LEU A 118 3.54 19.49 -6.74
N ARG A 119 2.53 20.31 -7.01
CA ARG A 119 1.60 20.83 -6.00
C ARG A 119 0.40 19.92 -5.86
N ALA A 120 0.28 19.25 -4.72
CA ALA A 120 -0.84 18.36 -4.46
C ALA A 120 -2.20 19.06 -4.22
N THR A 121 -2.22 20.40 -4.17
CA THR A 121 -3.45 21.22 -4.16
C THR A 121 -3.96 21.57 -5.55
N ASP A 122 -3.11 21.51 -6.58
CA ASP A 122 -3.52 21.69 -7.97
C ASP A 122 -4.06 20.37 -8.51
N ALA A 123 -5.25 20.38 -9.11
CA ALA A 123 -5.92 19.15 -9.53
C ALA A 123 -5.13 18.35 -10.59
N THR A 124 -4.46 19.05 -11.51
CA THR A 124 -3.68 18.41 -12.58
C THR A 124 -2.41 17.79 -11.99
N GLN A 125 -1.69 18.54 -11.17
CA GLN A 125 -0.46 18.07 -10.55
C GLN A 125 -0.71 17.01 -9.46
N ALA A 126 -1.85 17.06 -8.76
CA ALA A 126 -2.28 16.01 -7.85
C ALA A 126 -2.57 14.70 -8.60
N THR A 127 -3.11 14.77 -9.82
CA THR A 127 -3.30 13.59 -10.68
C THR A 127 -1.95 13.01 -11.09
N GLN A 128 -0.98 13.86 -11.45
CA GLN A 128 0.38 13.43 -11.76
C GLN A 128 1.09 12.77 -10.56
N LEU A 129 0.93 13.34 -9.35
CA LEU A 129 1.43 12.73 -8.11
C LEU A 129 0.78 11.38 -7.83
N PHE A 130 -0.54 11.27 -8.02
CA PHE A 130 -1.26 10.01 -7.85
C PHE A 130 -0.73 8.93 -8.81
N THR A 131 -0.54 9.27 -10.08
CA THR A 131 0.08 8.37 -11.07
C THR A 131 1.49 7.95 -10.64
N TRP A 132 2.32 8.89 -10.18
CA TRP A 132 3.67 8.57 -9.72
C TRP A 132 3.66 7.64 -8.51
N LEU A 133 2.79 7.88 -7.52
CA LEU A 133 2.66 7.02 -6.34
C LEU A 133 2.14 5.63 -6.71
N GLY A 134 1.21 5.52 -7.67
CA GLY A 134 0.78 4.23 -8.22
C GLY A 134 1.95 3.46 -8.84
N PHE A 135 2.85 4.14 -9.55
CA PHE A 135 4.07 3.50 -10.04
C PHE A 135 4.98 3.02 -8.89
N VAL A 136 5.20 3.83 -7.86
CA VAL A 136 5.99 3.45 -6.67
C VAL A 136 5.39 2.24 -5.98
N GLU A 137 4.07 2.19 -5.82
CA GLU A 137 3.32 1.04 -5.30
C GLU A 137 3.64 -0.23 -6.11
N ARG A 138 3.54 -0.17 -7.44
CA ARG A 138 3.88 -1.31 -8.31
C ARG A 138 5.32 -1.77 -8.14
N VAL A 139 6.28 -0.84 -8.10
CA VAL A 139 7.71 -1.16 -7.85
C VAL A 139 7.87 -1.91 -6.53
N LEU A 140 7.19 -1.46 -5.47
CA LEU A 140 7.27 -2.07 -4.15
C LEU A 140 6.63 -3.47 -4.12
N LEU A 141 5.55 -3.68 -4.85
CA LEU A 141 4.87 -4.98 -4.90
C LEU A 141 5.67 -6.03 -5.69
N VAL A 142 6.38 -5.64 -6.75
CA VAL A 142 7.09 -6.58 -7.63
C VAL A 142 8.55 -6.83 -7.24
N THR A 143 9.14 -5.98 -6.40
CA THR A 143 10.56 -6.06 -6.03
C THR A 143 10.73 -6.79 -4.70
N GLU A 144 11.63 -7.77 -4.63
CA GLU A 144 11.93 -8.48 -3.39
C GLU A 144 12.64 -7.58 -2.36
N SER A 145 12.35 -7.77 -1.07
CA SER A 145 12.89 -6.94 0.01
C SER A 145 14.42 -6.95 0.09
N VAL A 146 15.06 -8.07 -0.26
CA VAL A 146 16.53 -8.18 -0.27
C VAL A 146 17.19 -7.15 -1.20
N VAL A 147 16.51 -6.75 -2.27
CA VAL A 147 17.01 -5.75 -3.22
C VAL A 147 16.90 -4.33 -2.64
N TRP A 148 15.87 -4.08 -1.84
CA TRP A 148 15.68 -2.82 -1.12
C TRP A 148 16.68 -2.62 0.02
N ALA A 149 17.26 -3.68 0.58
CA ALA A 149 18.11 -3.64 1.78
C ALA A 149 19.24 -2.59 1.74
N ARG A 150 19.83 -2.34 0.56
CA ARG A 150 20.87 -1.30 0.37
C ARG A 150 20.30 0.11 0.27
N VAL A 151 19.12 0.27 -0.32
CA VAL A 151 18.45 1.57 -0.50
C VAL A 151 17.92 2.09 0.84
N LEU A 152 17.38 1.20 1.66
CA LEU A 152 16.83 1.52 2.98
C LEU A 152 17.87 2.10 3.96
N GLN A 153 19.17 1.90 3.69
CA GLN A 153 20.27 2.45 4.49
C GLN A 153 20.66 3.88 4.08
N HIS A 154 20.16 4.36 2.94
CA HIS A 154 20.59 5.63 2.38
C HIS A 154 19.81 6.81 2.99
N SER A 155 20.47 7.91 3.33
CA SER A 155 19.83 9.08 3.95
C SER A 155 18.70 9.68 3.10
N MET A 156 18.83 9.61 1.77
CA MET A 156 17.80 10.04 0.83
C MET A 156 16.47 9.27 1.00
N TYR A 157 16.53 7.99 1.42
CA TYR A 157 15.33 7.20 1.67
C TYR A 157 14.53 7.76 2.87
N ALA A 158 15.21 8.06 3.99
CA ALA A 158 14.57 8.73 5.12
C ALA A 158 14.00 10.10 4.70
N GLY A 159 14.75 10.87 3.89
CA GLY A 159 14.27 12.15 3.34
C GLY A 159 13.03 12.02 2.46
N MET A 160 12.90 10.93 1.69
CA MET A 160 11.70 10.61 0.91
C MET A 160 10.50 10.32 1.82
N LEU A 161 10.67 9.46 2.83
CA LEU A 161 9.61 9.18 3.81
C LEU A 161 9.14 10.44 4.53
N THR A 162 10.08 11.33 4.90
CA THR A 162 9.77 12.65 5.46
C THR A 162 8.87 13.47 4.55
N LYS A 163 9.18 13.54 3.26
CA LYS A 163 8.37 14.27 2.28
C LYS A 163 7.00 13.63 2.08
N MET A 164 6.92 12.30 2.06
CA MET A 164 5.64 11.58 1.97
C MET A 164 4.73 11.88 3.17
N LEU A 165 5.27 11.93 4.39
CA LEU A 165 4.48 12.30 5.56
C LEU A 165 4.02 13.76 5.53
N ARG A 166 4.88 14.69 5.08
CA ARG A 166 4.47 16.09 4.85
C ARG A 166 3.36 16.21 3.81
N LEU A 167 3.40 15.39 2.76
CA LEU A 167 2.39 15.38 1.71
C LEU A 167 0.98 15.10 2.26
N LEU A 168 0.87 14.30 3.32
CA LEU A 168 -0.42 14.00 3.96
C LEU A 168 -1.15 15.24 4.49
N SER A 169 -0.42 16.30 4.85
CA SER A 169 -1.01 17.55 5.37
C SER A 169 -1.69 18.39 4.29
N VAL A 170 -1.26 18.26 3.04
CA VAL A 170 -1.67 19.13 1.94
C VAL A 170 -1.78 18.31 0.66
N CYS A 171 -2.81 17.47 0.55
CA CYS A 171 -3.07 16.73 -0.66
C CYS A 171 -4.56 16.38 -0.86
N SER A 172 -4.91 15.96 -2.07
CA SER A 172 -6.23 15.39 -2.35
C SER A 172 -6.39 14.01 -1.70
N THR A 173 -7.62 13.58 -1.46
CA THR A 173 -7.93 12.26 -0.87
C THR A 173 -7.29 11.09 -1.62
N ARG A 174 -7.16 11.19 -2.95
CA ARG A 174 -6.51 10.14 -3.77
C ARG A 174 -5.01 10.05 -3.49
N VAL A 175 -4.32 11.19 -3.45
CA VAL A 175 -2.89 11.26 -3.15
C VAL A 175 -2.65 10.84 -1.69
N PHE A 176 -3.54 11.23 -0.79
CA PHE A 176 -3.52 10.85 0.63
C PHE A 176 -3.54 9.32 0.81
N ALA A 177 -4.48 8.64 0.17
CA ALA A 177 -4.57 7.18 0.19
C ALA A 177 -3.34 6.51 -0.44
N ALA A 178 -2.94 6.93 -1.65
CA ALA A 178 -1.80 6.35 -2.37
C ALA A 178 -0.47 6.50 -1.60
N THR A 179 -0.27 7.66 -0.98
CA THR A 179 0.91 7.93 -0.14
C THR A 179 0.96 6.95 1.05
N THR A 180 -0.18 6.75 1.70
CA THR A 180 -0.30 5.87 2.86
C THR A 180 -0.08 4.41 2.51
N VAL A 181 -0.60 3.95 1.37
CA VAL A 181 -0.33 2.62 0.83
C VAL A 181 1.17 2.42 0.61
N CYS A 182 1.84 3.38 -0.03
CA CYS A 182 3.29 3.33 -0.24
C CYS A 182 4.06 3.29 1.10
N LEU A 183 3.68 4.08 2.10
CA LEU A 183 4.30 4.05 3.44
C LEU A 183 4.18 2.66 4.09
N GLY A 184 3.00 2.03 4.01
CA GLY A 184 2.79 0.66 4.50
C GLY A 184 3.67 -0.37 3.80
N LEU A 185 3.79 -0.28 2.48
CA LEU A 185 4.64 -1.16 1.67
C LEU A 185 6.13 -0.96 1.96
N PHE A 186 6.58 0.28 2.10
CA PHE A 186 7.95 0.58 2.53
C PHE A 186 8.27 -0.01 3.90
N ARG A 187 7.38 0.15 4.88
CA ARG A 187 7.53 -0.50 6.20
C ARG A 187 7.59 -2.02 6.08
N SER A 188 6.83 -2.64 5.18
CA SER A 188 6.89 -4.08 4.93
C SER A 188 8.30 -4.54 4.50
N HIS A 189 8.91 -3.78 3.58
CA HIS A 189 10.28 -4.03 3.12
C HIS A 189 11.31 -3.80 4.22
N GLU A 190 11.16 -2.72 4.99
CA GLU A 190 12.01 -2.45 6.16
C GLU A 190 12.00 -3.61 7.13
N LYS A 191 10.81 -4.07 7.54
CA LYS A 191 10.64 -5.16 8.50
C LYS A 191 11.27 -6.47 8.01
N LYS A 192 11.05 -6.84 6.75
CA LYS A 192 11.67 -8.03 6.13
C LYS A 192 13.20 -7.92 6.03
N CYS A 193 13.73 -6.70 6.04
CA CYS A 193 15.16 -6.42 6.06
C CYS A 193 15.73 -6.23 7.48
N GLY A 194 14.93 -6.43 8.53
CA GLY A 194 15.34 -6.18 9.92
C GLY A 194 15.65 -4.71 10.20
N ARG A 195 14.90 -3.79 9.57
CA ARG A 195 15.01 -2.33 9.71
C ARG A 195 13.67 -1.74 10.14
N SER A 196 13.71 -0.53 10.68
CA SER A 196 12.53 0.26 11.07
C SER A 196 12.82 1.75 10.89
N VAL A 197 13.05 2.18 9.64
CA VAL A 197 13.41 3.58 9.37
C VAL A 197 12.18 4.48 9.48
N LEU A 198 11.02 4.04 8.99
CA LEU A 198 9.80 4.83 9.08
C LEU A 198 9.39 5.06 10.54
N VAL A 199 9.28 3.98 11.33
CA VAL A 199 8.76 4.06 12.71
C VAL A 199 9.81 4.55 13.69
N GLU A 200 11.00 3.93 13.73
CA GLU A 200 11.99 4.23 14.78
C GLU A 200 12.84 5.48 14.52
N ASN A 201 12.91 5.98 13.27
CA ASN A 201 13.67 7.19 12.94
C ASN A 201 12.75 8.34 12.50
N VAL A 202 12.05 8.16 11.37
CA VAL A 202 11.34 9.27 10.70
C VAL A 202 10.15 9.77 11.53
N LEU A 203 9.31 8.88 12.05
CA LEU A 203 8.16 9.29 12.88
C LEU A 203 8.57 9.90 14.22
N ARG A 204 9.70 9.49 14.78
CA ARG A 204 10.22 10.04 16.04
C ARG A 204 10.73 11.48 15.87
N ASP A 205 11.54 11.72 14.83
CA ASP A 205 12.29 12.97 14.68
C ASP A 205 11.49 14.12 14.03
N MET A 206 10.49 13.80 13.21
CA MET A 206 9.74 14.82 12.49
C MET A 206 8.67 15.50 13.32
N LYS A 207 8.35 16.75 12.96
CA LYS A 207 7.27 17.50 13.62
C LYS A 207 6.04 17.70 12.74
N ASP A 208 6.22 17.81 11.43
CA ASP A 208 5.17 18.22 10.50
C ASP A 208 4.67 17.04 9.64
N GLY A 209 3.36 16.93 9.45
CA GLY A 209 2.70 15.95 8.59
C GLY A 209 2.43 14.59 9.24
N ARG A 210 3.20 14.19 10.26
CA ARG A 210 3.04 12.90 10.95
C ARG A 210 1.71 12.77 11.68
N GLU A 211 1.14 13.90 12.11
CA GLU A 211 -0.15 14.01 12.78
C GLU A 211 -1.34 13.56 11.91
N HIS A 212 -1.16 13.52 10.58
CA HIS A 212 -2.20 13.05 9.67
C HIS A 212 -2.12 11.54 9.41
N LEU A 213 -1.06 10.86 9.85
CA LEU A 213 -0.81 9.47 9.49
C LEU A 213 -1.85 8.51 10.08
N SER A 214 -2.26 8.71 11.34
CA SER A 214 -3.28 7.86 11.97
C SER A 214 -4.60 7.92 11.21
N GLY A 215 -5.10 9.12 10.92
CA GLY A 215 -6.28 9.33 10.07
C GLY A 215 -6.12 8.75 8.66
N ALA A 216 -4.91 8.81 8.10
CA ALA A 216 -4.62 8.24 6.78
C ALA A 216 -4.68 6.72 6.76
N LEU A 217 -4.12 6.06 7.77
CA LEU A 217 -4.20 4.62 7.93
C LEU A 217 -5.64 4.15 8.10
N LEU A 218 -6.43 4.85 8.93
CA LEU A 218 -7.86 4.56 9.09
C LEU A 218 -8.62 4.67 7.77
N HIS A 219 -8.32 5.71 6.98
CA HIS A 219 -8.92 5.90 5.67
C HIS A 219 -8.59 4.74 4.72
N VAL A 220 -7.34 4.29 4.66
CA VAL A 220 -6.93 3.14 3.83
C VAL A 220 -7.60 1.85 4.31
N ILE A 221 -7.57 1.56 5.62
CA ILE A 221 -8.19 0.36 6.20
C ILE A 221 -9.68 0.32 5.83
N ASN A 222 -10.42 1.42 6.07
CA ASN A 222 -11.84 1.50 5.76
C ASN A 222 -12.14 1.40 4.25
N SER A 223 -11.25 1.91 3.39
CA SER A 223 -11.43 1.88 1.93
C SER A 223 -11.10 0.52 1.29
N CYS A 224 -10.51 -0.40 2.04
CA CYS A 224 -10.25 -1.77 1.59
C CYS A 224 -11.51 -2.64 1.58
N GLY A 225 -12.56 -2.27 2.33
CA GLY A 225 -13.85 -2.96 2.36
C GLY A 225 -13.85 -4.24 3.21
N CYS A 226 -15.06 -4.78 3.43
CA CYS A 226 -15.33 -5.98 4.23
C CYS A 226 -16.34 -6.89 3.50
N PRO A 227 -15.97 -8.10 3.03
CA PRO A 227 -14.60 -8.63 3.00
C PRO A 227 -13.71 -7.82 2.05
N CYS A 228 -12.40 -7.83 2.31
CA CYS A 228 -11.44 -7.12 1.49
C CYS A 228 -11.20 -7.87 0.16
N PRO A 229 -11.32 -7.22 -1.01
CA PRO A 229 -10.95 -7.84 -2.28
C PRO A 229 -9.49 -8.29 -2.30
N VAL A 230 -9.21 -9.41 -2.97
CA VAL A 230 -7.88 -10.06 -3.00
C VAL A 230 -6.77 -9.08 -3.43
N GLU A 231 -7.06 -8.24 -4.42
CA GLU A 231 -6.13 -7.24 -4.94
C GLU A 231 -5.79 -6.13 -3.94
N LYS A 232 -6.61 -5.92 -2.91
CA LYS A 232 -6.37 -4.92 -1.85
C LYS A 232 -5.91 -5.54 -0.53
N THR A 233 -5.92 -6.87 -0.39
CA THR A 233 -5.52 -7.55 0.85
C THR A 233 -4.10 -7.14 1.28
N VAL A 234 -3.16 -7.05 0.33
CA VAL A 234 -1.78 -6.60 0.63
C VAL A 234 -1.74 -5.18 1.20
N HIS A 235 -2.61 -4.29 0.74
CA HIS A 235 -2.70 -2.92 1.25
C HIS A 235 -3.30 -2.89 2.66
N LEU A 236 -4.38 -3.65 2.87
CA LEU A 236 -5.01 -3.81 4.18
C LEU A 236 -4.01 -4.33 5.21
N CYS A 237 -3.38 -5.48 4.95
CA CYS A 237 -2.44 -6.11 5.89
C CYS A 237 -1.28 -5.17 6.23
N ASN A 238 -0.70 -4.48 5.25
CA ASN A 238 0.41 -3.56 5.52
C ASN A 238 -0.03 -2.30 6.29
N ALA A 239 -1.25 -1.79 6.05
CA ALA A 239 -1.79 -0.67 6.81
C ALA A 239 -2.06 -1.05 8.27
N LEU A 240 -2.72 -2.20 8.51
CA LEU A 240 -2.98 -2.73 9.86
C LEU A 240 -1.66 -2.96 10.63
N GLN A 241 -0.68 -3.58 9.97
CA GLN A 241 0.60 -3.87 10.60
C GLN A 241 1.45 -2.61 10.84
N LEU A 242 1.37 -1.58 9.97
CA LEU A 242 2.03 -0.29 10.23
C LEU A 242 1.37 0.41 11.41
N PHE A 243 0.03 0.40 11.51
CA PHE A 243 -0.68 0.95 12.66
C PHE A 243 -0.25 0.23 13.96
N GLY A 244 -0.21 -1.10 13.94
CA GLY A 244 0.23 -1.91 15.08
C GLY A 244 1.66 -1.62 15.53
N ASP A 245 2.59 -1.42 14.58
CA ASP A 245 3.97 -1.03 14.92
C ASP A 245 4.07 0.37 15.52
N ILE A 246 3.25 1.33 15.03
CA ILE A 246 3.19 2.68 15.61
C ILE A 246 2.69 2.61 17.05
N LEU A 247 1.66 1.80 17.33
CA LEU A 247 1.12 1.63 18.68
C LEU A 247 2.09 0.91 19.62
N ALA A 248 2.95 0.04 19.09
CA ALA A 248 3.95 -0.68 19.85
C ALA A 248 5.20 0.15 20.19
N ASP A 249 5.38 1.31 19.55
CA ASP A 249 6.50 2.21 19.80
C ASP A 249 6.05 3.40 20.68
N ASP A 250 6.62 3.52 21.88
CA ASP A 250 6.25 4.56 22.84
C ASP A 250 6.43 5.99 22.29
N THR A 251 7.37 6.19 21.35
CA THR A 251 7.61 7.52 20.77
C THR A 251 6.72 7.77 19.57
N ALA A 252 6.57 6.79 18.68
CA ALA A 252 5.73 6.94 17.48
C ALA A 252 4.23 6.93 17.82
N SER A 253 3.79 6.22 18.86
CA SER A 253 2.39 6.16 19.28
C SER A 253 1.79 7.53 19.59
N VAL A 254 2.62 8.52 19.95
CA VAL A 254 2.23 9.93 20.15
C VAL A 254 1.59 10.54 18.89
N VAL A 255 1.87 10.01 17.69
CA VAL A 255 1.23 10.48 16.46
C VAL A 255 -0.24 10.09 16.34
N VAL A 256 -0.71 9.14 17.16
CA VAL A 256 -2.09 8.65 17.12
C VAL A 256 -2.96 9.49 18.06
N TYR A 257 -3.86 10.28 17.49
CA TYR A 257 -4.83 11.02 18.28
C TYR A 257 -5.85 10.09 18.95
N LEU A 258 -6.31 10.44 20.15
CA LEU A 258 -7.31 9.65 20.89
C LEU A 258 -8.60 9.41 20.11
N ASN A 259 -9.03 10.36 19.26
CA ASN A 259 -10.20 10.16 18.42
C ASN A 259 -9.96 9.11 17.34
N ASP A 260 -8.81 9.17 16.66
CA ASP A 260 -8.41 8.17 15.66
C ASP A 260 -8.26 6.79 16.30
N PHE A 261 -7.69 6.72 17.51
CA PHE A 261 -7.59 5.49 18.28
C PHE A 261 -8.96 4.87 18.61
N LYS A 262 -9.96 5.69 18.95
CA LYS A 262 -11.34 5.21 19.16
C LYS A 262 -11.97 4.70 17.86
N VAL A 263 -11.75 5.40 16.75
CA VAL A 263 -12.22 4.95 15.42
C VAL A 263 -11.54 3.63 15.04
N LEU A 264 -10.27 3.43 15.38
CA LEU A 264 -9.58 2.14 15.18
C LEU A 264 -10.29 1.00 15.93
N ILE A 265 -10.66 1.21 17.19
CA ILE A 265 -11.41 0.23 17.99
C ILE A 265 -12.77 -0.06 17.34
N ASP A 266 -13.47 0.98 16.89
CA ASP A 266 -14.75 0.83 16.19
C ASP A 266 -14.60 0.00 14.91
N LEU A 267 -13.52 0.22 14.14
CA LEU A 267 -13.20 -0.60 12.96
C LEU A 267 -12.92 -2.05 13.33
N VAL A 268 -12.07 -2.31 14.34
CA VAL A 268 -11.76 -3.68 14.78
C VAL A 268 -13.01 -4.43 15.21
N ILE A 269 -13.89 -3.81 16.01
CA ILE A 269 -15.16 -4.41 16.44
C ILE A 269 -16.02 -4.74 15.21
N ARG A 270 -16.19 -3.77 14.31
CA ARG A 270 -17.04 -3.93 13.12
C ARG A 270 -16.53 -5.05 12.22
N GLU A 271 -15.26 -5.01 11.85
CA GLU A 271 -14.65 -5.96 10.92
C GLU A 271 -14.61 -7.38 11.51
N CYS A 272 -14.23 -7.54 12.79
CA CYS A 272 -14.26 -8.86 13.43
C CYS A 272 -15.66 -9.48 13.51
N THR A 273 -16.71 -8.65 13.58
CA THR A 273 -18.12 -9.07 13.60
C THR A 273 -18.64 -9.39 12.20
N ASP A 274 -18.33 -8.55 11.22
CA ASP A 274 -18.95 -8.60 9.88
C ASP A 274 -18.26 -9.58 8.92
N LEU A 275 -16.98 -9.92 9.17
CA LEU A 275 -16.22 -10.80 8.29
C LEU A 275 -16.82 -12.23 8.22
N PRO A 276 -16.81 -12.89 7.05
CA PRO A 276 -17.12 -14.32 6.93
C PRO A 276 -16.22 -15.19 7.83
N GLN A 277 -16.72 -16.30 8.36
CA GLN A 277 -15.95 -17.13 9.30
C GLN A 277 -14.59 -17.58 8.75
N ASP A 278 -14.52 -17.94 7.47
CA ASP A 278 -13.32 -18.43 6.77
C ASP A 278 -12.34 -17.31 6.35
N ASP A 279 -12.71 -16.04 6.53
CA ASP A 279 -11.87 -14.91 6.12
C ASP A 279 -10.63 -14.77 7.02
N ARG A 280 -9.46 -14.93 6.40
CA ARG A 280 -8.16 -14.89 7.06
C ARG A 280 -7.74 -13.50 7.51
N THR A 281 -8.30 -12.43 6.92
CA THR A 281 -7.96 -11.05 7.33
C THR A 281 -8.41 -10.74 8.74
N ARG A 282 -9.33 -11.53 9.33
CA ARG A 282 -9.68 -11.45 10.76
C ARG A 282 -8.45 -11.60 11.65
N LEU A 283 -7.47 -12.43 11.26
CA LEU A 283 -6.24 -12.58 12.02
C LEU A 283 -5.47 -11.25 12.12
N ASP A 284 -5.36 -10.48 11.03
CA ASP A 284 -4.66 -9.21 11.03
C ASP A 284 -5.33 -8.18 11.96
N TYR A 285 -6.67 -8.15 12.00
CA TYR A 285 -7.42 -7.31 12.94
C TYR A 285 -7.23 -7.74 14.40
N LEU A 286 -7.18 -9.05 14.69
CA LEU A 286 -6.93 -9.56 16.04
C LEU A 286 -5.49 -9.28 16.51
N LEU A 287 -4.50 -9.41 15.63
CA LEU A 287 -3.11 -9.03 15.94
C LEU A 287 -2.98 -7.53 16.20
N LEU A 288 -3.74 -6.70 15.47
CA LEU A 288 -3.84 -5.28 15.76
C LEU A 288 -4.56 -5.02 17.09
N LEU A 289 -5.62 -5.77 17.40
CA LEU A 289 -6.34 -5.65 18.69
C LEU A 289 -5.40 -5.91 19.87
N GLU A 290 -4.50 -6.89 19.79
CA GLU A 290 -3.46 -7.09 20.82
C GLU A 290 -2.64 -5.82 21.05
N ARG A 291 -2.19 -5.17 19.96
CA ARG A 291 -1.43 -3.90 20.06
C ARG A 291 -2.27 -2.75 20.61
N VAL A 292 -3.56 -2.73 20.32
CA VAL A 292 -4.50 -1.75 20.87
C VAL A 292 -4.64 -1.95 22.38
N LEU A 293 -4.83 -3.19 22.84
CA LEU A 293 -5.00 -3.52 24.25
C LEU A 293 -3.70 -3.30 25.07
N ASP A 294 -2.54 -3.56 24.47
CA ASP A 294 -1.22 -3.27 25.07
C ASP A 294 -0.91 -1.77 25.13
N SER A 295 -1.55 -0.94 24.30
CA SER A 295 -1.18 0.46 24.17
C SER A 295 -1.60 1.29 25.40
N PRO A 296 -0.72 2.17 25.92
CA PRO A 296 -1.09 3.16 26.94
C PRO A 296 -2.26 4.06 26.51
N LEU A 297 -2.47 4.23 25.19
CA LEU A 297 -3.60 4.98 24.65
C LEU A 297 -4.96 4.36 25.02
N TYR A 298 -5.03 3.05 25.25
CA TYR A 298 -6.29 2.41 25.63
C TYR A 298 -6.76 2.81 27.02
N LEU A 299 -5.81 2.90 27.96
CA LEU A 299 -6.06 3.45 29.29
C LEU A 299 -6.44 4.93 29.22
N GLN A 300 -5.74 5.72 28.41
CA GLN A 300 -6.06 7.14 28.21
C GLN A 300 -7.46 7.33 27.60
N ALA A 301 -7.85 6.44 26.69
CA ALA A 301 -9.19 6.38 26.10
C ALA A 301 -10.27 5.85 27.07
N GLN A 302 -9.94 5.62 28.34
CA GLN A 302 -10.83 5.08 29.37
C GLN A 302 -11.38 3.70 29.01
N MET A 303 -10.53 2.86 28.39
CA MET A 303 -10.88 1.51 27.96
C MET A 303 -12.13 1.50 27.08
N TYR A 304 -12.14 2.42 26.10
CA TYR A 304 -13.26 2.64 25.19
C TYR A 304 -13.79 1.32 24.61
N ARG A 305 -15.10 1.08 24.74
CA ARG A 305 -15.79 -0.12 24.22
C ARG A 305 -15.28 -1.48 24.74
N LYS A 306 -14.64 -1.52 25.94
CA LYS A 306 -14.12 -2.78 26.52
C LYS A 306 -15.12 -3.94 26.55
N ARG A 307 -16.37 -3.66 26.95
CA ARG A 307 -17.43 -4.69 27.03
C ARG A 307 -17.86 -5.20 25.65
N GLU A 308 -17.81 -4.36 24.62
CA GLU A 308 -18.17 -4.75 23.27
C GLU A 308 -17.05 -5.58 22.63
N LEU A 309 -15.78 -5.24 22.92
CA LEU A 309 -14.63 -6.07 22.54
C LEU A 309 -14.71 -7.46 23.17
N LEU A 310 -15.00 -7.57 24.47
CA LEU A 310 -15.16 -8.87 25.13
C LEU A 310 -16.27 -9.71 24.48
N LYS A 311 -17.44 -9.10 24.25
CA LYS A 311 -18.57 -9.78 23.59
C LYS A 311 -18.22 -10.29 22.19
N VAL A 312 -17.48 -9.52 21.40
CA VAL A 312 -17.03 -9.96 20.07
C VAL A 312 -16.08 -11.15 20.20
N LEU A 313 -15.13 -11.11 21.14
CA LEU A 313 -14.19 -12.20 21.37
C LEU A 313 -14.89 -13.48 21.84
N GLU A 314 -15.83 -13.37 22.78
CA GLU A 314 -16.65 -14.50 23.26
C GLU A 314 -17.49 -15.08 22.13
N SER A 315 -18.19 -14.24 21.36
CA SER A 315 -18.99 -14.69 20.22
C SER A 315 -18.16 -15.41 19.16
N LEU A 316 -16.93 -14.95 18.90
CA LEU A 316 -16.03 -15.62 17.96
C LEU A 316 -15.48 -16.92 18.54
N LEU A 317 -15.20 -16.97 19.85
CA LEU A 317 -14.78 -18.18 20.53
C LEU A 317 -15.86 -19.26 20.48
N ASP A 318 -17.11 -18.89 20.72
CA ASP A 318 -18.28 -19.78 20.63
C ASP A 318 -18.46 -20.30 19.21
N ALA A 319 -18.46 -19.42 18.21
CA ALA A 319 -18.55 -19.80 16.79
C ALA A 319 -17.40 -20.72 16.34
N GLY A 320 -16.23 -20.58 16.95
CA GLY A 320 -15.07 -21.45 16.70
C GLY A 320 -15.10 -22.79 17.44
N ALA A 321 -15.97 -22.96 18.43
CA ALA A 321 -16.14 -24.19 19.19
C ALA A 321 -17.21 -25.13 18.59
N GLU A 322 -18.00 -24.64 17.64
CA GLU A 322 -18.98 -25.44 16.88
C GLU A 322 -18.28 -26.54 16.06
N GLU A 323 -18.90 -27.72 15.96
CA GLU A 323 -18.30 -28.91 15.31
C GLU A 323 -18.05 -28.69 13.79
N ASP A 324 -18.87 -27.85 13.15
CA ASP A 324 -18.82 -27.50 11.74
C ASP A 324 -18.17 -26.13 11.46
N SER A 325 -17.50 -25.55 12.46
CA SER A 325 -16.84 -24.25 12.33
C SER A 325 -15.81 -24.25 11.21
N VAL A 326 -15.86 -23.22 10.36
CA VAL A 326 -14.85 -22.98 9.29
C VAL A 326 -13.84 -21.90 9.69
N LEU A 327 -13.85 -21.48 10.96
CA LEU A 327 -12.96 -20.46 11.48
C LEU A 327 -11.50 -20.96 11.44
N PRO A 328 -10.56 -20.20 10.83
CA PRO A 328 -9.17 -20.61 10.76
C PRO A 328 -8.54 -20.86 12.13
N LYS A 329 -7.69 -21.89 12.23
CA LYS A 329 -7.08 -22.30 13.51
C LYS A 329 -6.22 -21.20 14.14
N ASP A 330 -5.46 -20.47 13.34
CA ASP A 330 -4.63 -19.33 13.75
C ASP A 330 -5.48 -18.17 14.30
N VAL A 331 -6.65 -17.91 13.70
CA VAL A 331 -7.65 -16.98 14.23
C VAL A 331 -8.15 -17.44 15.60
N MET A 332 -8.48 -18.71 15.75
CA MET A 332 -8.90 -19.28 17.03
C MET A 332 -7.83 -19.22 18.12
N ASP A 333 -6.58 -19.51 17.76
CA ASP A 333 -5.45 -19.41 18.68
C ASP A 333 -5.19 -17.96 19.11
N ALA A 334 -5.43 -16.98 18.21
CA ALA A 334 -5.38 -15.55 18.55
C ALA A 334 -6.49 -15.13 19.50
N ILE A 335 -7.74 -15.54 19.26
CA ILE A 335 -8.88 -15.23 20.15
C ILE A 335 -8.61 -15.75 21.56
N LYS A 336 -8.23 -17.03 21.68
CA LYS A 336 -7.92 -17.65 22.98
C LYS A 336 -6.81 -16.91 23.72
N ARG A 337 -5.75 -16.52 23.01
CA ARG A 337 -4.63 -15.76 23.58
C ARG A 337 -5.08 -14.40 24.10
N ILE A 338 -5.85 -13.64 23.30
CA ILE A 338 -6.37 -12.32 23.69
C ILE A 338 -7.26 -12.44 24.93
N ILE A 339 -8.24 -13.35 24.92
CA ILE A 339 -9.12 -13.55 26.07
C ILE A 339 -8.30 -13.91 27.30
N PHE A 340 -7.43 -14.91 27.21
CA PHE A 340 -6.62 -15.35 28.34
C PHE A 340 -5.74 -14.22 28.92
N GLN A 341 -5.16 -13.38 28.08
CA GLN A 341 -4.26 -12.31 28.51
C GLN A 341 -5.00 -11.09 29.06
N TYR A 342 -6.21 -10.78 28.55
CA TYR A 342 -6.89 -9.51 28.82
C TYR A 342 -8.27 -9.65 29.48
N ILE A 343 -8.71 -10.85 29.87
CA ILE A 343 -10.05 -11.05 30.45
C ILE A 343 -10.31 -10.16 31.68
N ASP A 344 -9.38 -10.11 32.63
CA ASP A 344 -9.49 -9.31 33.85
C ASP A 344 -9.53 -7.80 33.55
N PHE A 345 -9.04 -7.39 32.39
CA PHE A 345 -9.04 -6.01 31.93
C PHE A 345 -10.35 -5.64 31.22
N LEU A 346 -10.96 -6.61 30.55
CA LEU A 346 -12.14 -6.41 29.71
C LEU A 346 -13.47 -6.64 30.44
N ASP A 347 -13.50 -7.48 31.46
CA ASP A 347 -14.62 -7.64 32.43
C ASP A 347 -14.80 -6.34 33.26
#